data_AF-A0A1H1U1X5-F1
#
_entry.id   AF-A0A1H1U1X5-F1
#
_cell.length_a   1.000
_cell.length_b   1.000
_cell.length_c   1.000
_cell.angle_alpha   90.00
_cell.angle_beta   90.00
_cell.angle_gamma   90.00
#
_symmetry.space_group_name_H-M   'P 1'
#
loop_
_entity.id
_entity.type
_entity.pdbx_description
1 polymer ?
#
loop_
_entity_poly.entity_id
_entity_poly.type
_entity_poly.pdbx_seq_one_letter_code
_entity_poly.pdbx_strand_id
1 'polypeptide(L)'
;MKLKNLLFGIFSILTLSIFSQNLEKNVIATTSAVTEFQLKTSNIEELATYDWTTINDIFKENDKNQIIKLAFEYENPSKKRNSKPNMKNLKFEISGTTEELPELIEKSKRMVSKFIEINSNYNE
;
A
#
# COMPACT_ATOMS: atom_id res chain seq x y z
N MET A 1 51.75 6.35 33.28
CA MET A 1 50.61 7.31 33.32
C MET A 1 50.13 7.43 34.76
N LYS A 2 49.85 8.65 35.24
CA LYS A 2 49.36 8.86 36.61
C LYS A 2 47.94 8.28 36.74
N LEU A 3 47.64 7.57 37.84
CA LEU A 3 46.33 6.93 38.10
C LEU A 3 45.13 7.89 37.91
N LYS A 4 45.33 9.17 38.21
CA LYS A 4 44.34 10.25 38.02
C LYS A 4 43.96 10.45 36.55
N ASN A 5 44.91 10.27 35.63
CA ASN A 5 44.68 10.41 34.19
C ASN A 5 43.94 9.19 33.61
N LEU A 6 44.09 8.02 34.26
CA LEU A 6 43.38 6.79 33.88
C LEU A 6 41.91 6.85 34.35
N LEU A 7 41.66 7.34 35.56
CA LEU A 7 40.30 7.57 36.08
C LEU A 7 39.51 8.56 35.22
N PHE A 8 40.15 9.63 34.76
CA PHE A 8 39.49 10.63 33.91
C PHE A 8 39.12 10.06 32.52
N GLY A 9 39.95 9.16 31.98
CA GLY A 9 39.67 8.47 30.73
C GLY A 9 38.47 7.52 30.83
N ILE A 10 38.39 6.73 31.90
CA ILE A 10 37.28 5.78 32.11
C ILE A 10 35.96 6.51 32.35
N PHE A 11 35.98 7.61 33.10
CA PHE A 11 34.78 8.42 33.33
C PHE A 11 34.21 9.03 32.03
N SER A 12 35.08 9.40 31.09
CA SER A 12 34.67 9.96 29.80
C SER A 12 34.01 8.94 28.86
N ILE A 13 34.30 7.64 29.02
CA ILE A 13 33.73 6.58 28.17
C ILE A 13 32.32 6.18 28.66
N LEU A 14 32.05 6.28 29.98
CA LEU A 14 30.77 5.90 30.58
C LEU A 14 29.61 6.86 30.26
N THR A 15 29.88 8.13 29.94
CA THR A 15 28.82 9.10 29.63
C THR A 15 28.23 8.92 28.23
N LEU A 16 28.95 8.26 27.31
CA LEU A 16 28.52 8.08 25.92
C LEU A 16 27.63 6.85 25.71
N SER A 17 27.64 5.86 26.61
CA SER A 17 26.85 4.63 26.48
C SER A 17 25.38 4.79 26.83
N ILE A 18 25.02 5.84 27.58
CA ILE A 18 23.63 6.10 28.03
C ILE A 18 22.76 6.63 26.88
N PHE A 19 23.34 7.35 25.92
CA PHE A 19 22.60 7.91 24.78
C PHE A 19 22.17 6.86 23.74
N SER A 20 22.81 5.68 23.71
CA SER A 20 22.47 4.61 22.75
C SER A 20 21.25 3.77 23.20
N GLN A 21 20.93 3.74 24.50
CA GLN A 21 19.87 2.91 25.06
C GLN A 21 18.50 3.61 25.16
N ASN A 22 18.42 4.91 24.87
CA ASN A 22 17.18 5.71 24.96
C ASN A 22 16.44 5.87 23.61
N LEU A 23 16.88 5.17 22.57
CA LEU A 23 15.98 4.86 21.47
C LEU A 23 15.13 3.70 21.95
N GLU A 24 13.93 4.00 22.44
CA GLU A 24 12.87 3.01 22.59
C GLU A 24 12.82 2.20 21.29
N LYS A 25 13.41 1.00 21.32
CA LYS A 25 13.02 -0.05 20.41
C LYS A 25 11.61 -0.39 20.84
N ASN A 26 10.64 0.33 20.28
CA ASN A 26 9.35 -0.24 19.99
C ASN A 26 9.64 -1.49 19.15
N VAL A 27 9.85 -2.60 19.84
CA VAL A 27 9.74 -3.93 19.26
C VAL A 27 8.25 -4.07 19.00
N ILE A 28 7.80 -3.46 17.90
CA ILE A 28 6.54 -3.80 17.29
C ILE A 28 6.71 -5.28 17.01
N ALA A 29 5.97 -6.11 17.75
CA ALA A 29 5.83 -7.50 17.42
C ALA A 29 5.44 -7.53 15.93
N THR A 30 6.34 -7.99 15.07
CA THR A 30 6.16 -8.03 13.63
C THR A 30 5.15 -9.13 13.31
N THR A 31 3.88 -8.90 13.65
CA THR A 31 2.79 -9.35 12.81
C THR A 31 3.02 -8.70 11.46
N SER A 32 3.35 -9.50 10.45
CA SER A 32 3.65 -9.03 9.10
C SER A 32 2.46 -8.22 8.57
N ALA A 33 2.54 -6.89 8.66
CA ALA A 33 1.47 -6.00 8.21
C ALA A 33 1.34 -6.07 6.68
N VAL A 34 0.10 -6.12 6.19
CA VAL A 34 -0.18 -6.15 4.75
C VAL A 34 -0.06 -4.73 4.22
N THR A 35 0.82 -4.49 3.24
CA THR A 35 1.07 -3.14 2.71
C THR A 35 0.54 -2.94 1.30
N GLU A 36 0.10 -4.01 0.62
CA GLU A 36 -0.35 -3.94 -0.76
C GLU A 36 -1.53 -4.88 -1.02
N PHE A 37 -2.53 -4.36 -1.70
CA PHE A 37 -3.62 -5.13 -2.29
C PHE A 37 -3.59 -4.93 -3.81
N GLN A 38 -3.61 -6.03 -4.55
CA GLN A 38 -3.68 -6.01 -6.01
C GLN A 38 -4.84 -6.88 -6.51
N LEU A 39 -5.73 -6.29 -7.29
CA LEU A 39 -6.70 -7.01 -8.11
C LEU A 39 -6.26 -6.98 -9.57
N LYS A 40 -5.95 -8.14 -10.14
CA LYS A 40 -5.67 -8.30 -11.57
C LYS A 40 -6.70 -9.24 -12.18
N THR A 41 -7.43 -8.76 -13.18
CA THR A 41 -8.44 -9.56 -13.89
C THR A 41 -8.45 -9.27 -15.39
N SER A 42 -8.96 -10.20 -16.17
CA SER A 42 -9.32 -10.01 -17.58
C SER A 42 -10.82 -10.01 -17.81
N ASN A 43 -11.61 -10.15 -16.74
CA ASN A 43 -13.06 -10.10 -16.77
C ASN A 43 -13.56 -8.74 -16.26
N ILE A 44 -14.22 -7.98 -17.13
CA ILE A 44 -14.76 -6.67 -16.77
C ILE A 44 -15.90 -6.76 -15.76
N GLU A 45 -16.69 -7.85 -15.79
CA GLU A 45 -17.79 -8.06 -14.84
C GLU A 45 -17.26 -8.31 -13.43
N GLU A 46 -16.15 -9.02 -13.30
CA GLU A 46 -15.46 -9.25 -12.02
C GLU A 46 -14.97 -7.91 -11.43
N LEU A 47 -14.40 -7.04 -12.27
CA LEU A 47 -13.99 -5.70 -11.83
C LEU A 47 -15.19 -4.83 -11.43
N ALA A 48 -16.33 -4.97 -12.14
CA ALA A 48 -17.55 -4.20 -11.88
C ALA A 48 -18.29 -4.63 -10.60
N THR A 49 -18.25 -5.92 -10.29
CA THR A 49 -18.99 -6.53 -9.16
C THR A 49 -18.11 -6.86 -7.96
N TYR A 50 -16.83 -6.44 -7.98
CA TYR A 50 -15.88 -6.69 -6.91
C TYR A 50 -16.41 -6.23 -5.54
N ASP A 51 -16.29 -7.11 -4.53
CA ASP A 51 -16.66 -6.80 -3.16
C ASP A 51 -15.56 -5.99 -2.46
N TRP A 52 -15.77 -4.67 -2.44
CA TRP A 52 -14.89 -3.69 -1.82
C TRP A 52 -14.75 -3.85 -0.30
N THR A 53 -15.65 -4.59 0.38
CA THR A 53 -15.53 -4.81 1.82
C THR A 53 -14.31 -5.67 2.18
N THR A 54 -13.92 -6.58 1.28
CA THR A 54 -12.70 -7.40 1.40
C THR A 54 -11.45 -6.57 1.66
N ILE A 55 -11.36 -5.36 1.09
CA ILE A 55 -10.20 -4.48 1.29
C ILE A 55 -10.09 -4.02 2.75
N ASN A 56 -11.23 -3.75 3.41
CA ASN A 56 -11.22 -3.39 4.84
C ASN A 56 -10.69 -4.55 5.69
N ASP A 57 -11.09 -5.78 5.38
CA ASP A 57 -10.66 -6.97 6.13
C ASP A 57 -9.16 -7.24 6.00
N ILE A 58 -8.57 -6.94 4.83
CA ILE A 58 -7.15 -7.12 4.57
C ILE A 58 -6.29 -6.19 5.43
N PHE A 59 -6.73 -4.94 5.62
CA PHE A 59 -5.97 -3.91 6.33
C PHE A 59 -6.48 -3.66 7.76
N LYS A 60 -7.42 -4.45 8.29
CA LYS A 60 -8.03 -4.21 9.60
C LYS A 60 -7.04 -4.26 10.77
N GLU A 61 -5.95 -5.02 10.62
CA GLU A 61 -4.92 -5.22 11.65
C GLU A 61 -3.75 -4.24 11.52
N ASN A 62 -3.80 -3.36 10.51
CA ASN A 62 -2.75 -2.40 10.27
C ASN A 62 -2.82 -1.21 11.25
N ASP A 63 -1.65 -0.69 11.60
CA ASP A 63 -1.57 0.58 12.31
C ASP A 63 -2.04 1.72 11.40
N LYS A 64 -2.72 2.72 11.98
CA LYS A 64 -3.28 3.87 11.25
C LYS A 64 -2.29 4.56 10.31
N ASN A 65 -1.04 4.70 10.74
CA ASN A 65 0.02 5.39 10.01
C ASN A 65 0.76 4.51 9.00
N GLN A 66 0.44 3.21 8.91
CA GLN A 66 1.07 2.32 7.93
C GLN A 66 0.63 2.69 6.52
N ILE A 67 1.61 2.84 5.64
CA ILE A 67 1.38 3.10 4.22
C ILE A 67 0.91 1.82 3.54
N ILE A 68 -0.22 1.94 2.85
CA ILE A 68 -0.84 0.87 2.08
C ILE A 68 -1.00 1.29 0.62
N LYS A 69 -1.01 0.31 -0.28
CA LYS A 69 -1.22 0.50 -1.72
C LYS A 69 -2.38 -0.34 -2.20
N LEU A 70 -3.27 0.27 -2.99
CA LEU A 70 -4.31 -0.43 -3.75
C LEU A 70 -3.96 -0.34 -5.24
N ALA A 71 -3.86 -1.48 -5.91
CA ALA A 71 -3.56 -1.59 -7.32
C ALA A 71 -4.65 -2.38 -8.04
N PHE A 72 -5.14 -1.84 -9.17
CA PHE A 72 -6.16 -2.48 -9.98
C PHE A 72 -5.68 -2.56 -11.43
N GLU A 73 -5.73 -3.77 -11.99
CA GLU A 73 -5.28 -4.06 -13.35
C GLU A 73 -6.36 -4.85 -14.10
N TYR A 74 -6.81 -4.30 -15.24
CA TYR A 74 -7.64 -4.99 -16.21
C TYR A 74 -6.85 -5.22 -17.50
N GLU A 75 -6.70 -6.49 -17.87
CA GLU A 75 -6.05 -6.89 -19.12
C GLU A 75 -7.11 -7.36 -20.12
N ASN A 76 -7.31 -6.60 -21.21
CA ASN A 76 -8.27 -6.97 -22.23
C ASN A 76 -7.81 -8.24 -22.98
N PRO A 77 -8.56 -9.36 -22.93
CA PRO A 77 -8.19 -10.59 -23.63
C PRO A 77 -8.30 -10.45 -25.16
N SER A 78 -9.09 -9.49 -25.66
CA SER A 78 -9.29 -9.26 -27.09
C SER A 78 -8.15 -8.44 -27.72
N LYS A 79 -6.97 -9.05 -27.87
CA LYS A 79 -5.88 -8.56 -28.74
C LYS A 79 -6.21 -8.68 -30.24
N LYS A 80 -7.48 -8.61 -30.66
CA LYS A 80 -7.83 -8.70 -32.09
C LYS A 80 -7.63 -7.36 -32.77
N ARG A 81 -6.45 -7.29 -33.38
CA ARG A 81 -6.01 -6.42 -34.48
C ARG A 81 -7.15 -6.24 -35.49
N ASN A 82 -7.51 -4.98 -35.73
CA ASN A 82 -8.36 -4.47 -36.83
C ASN A 82 -9.89 -4.65 -36.65
N SER A 83 -10.59 -3.61 -36.16
CA SER A 83 -11.80 -3.02 -36.80
C SER A 83 -12.79 -2.27 -35.87
N LYS A 84 -12.56 -2.16 -34.56
CA LYS A 84 -13.39 -1.33 -33.65
C LYS A 84 -12.52 -0.63 -32.59
N PRO A 85 -13.01 0.40 -31.87
CA PRO A 85 -12.30 0.93 -30.71
C PRO A 85 -12.11 -0.20 -29.69
N ASN A 86 -10.92 -0.80 -29.69
CA ASN A 86 -10.58 -1.89 -28.80
C ASN A 86 -10.49 -1.35 -27.36
N MET A 87 -11.16 -2.02 -26.44
CA MET A 87 -11.11 -1.72 -25.01
C MET A 87 -9.66 -1.64 -24.53
N LYS A 88 -9.29 -0.50 -23.94
CA LYS A 88 -7.94 -0.26 -23.41
C LYS A 88 -7.75 -1.02 -22.11
N ASN A 89 -6.53 -1.47 -21.85
CA ASN A 89 -6.16 -2.01 -20.55
C ASN A 89 -6.29 -0.90 -19.49
N LEU A 90 -6.72 -1.27 -18.29
CA LEU A 90 -6.69 -0.39 -17.11
C LEU A 90 -5.53 -0.81 -16.24
N LYS A 91 -4.74 0.17 -15.78
CA LYS A 91 -3.77 -0.04 -14.70
C LYS A 91 -3.67 1.24 -13.90
N PHE A 92 -3.99 1.19 -12.62
CA PHE A 92 -3.75 2.30 -11.71
C PHE A 92 -3.36 1.80 -10.33
N GLU A 93 -2.58 2.61 -9.63
CA GLU A 93 -2.27 2.43 -8.21
C GLU A 93 -2.60 3.70 -7.45
N ILE A 94 -3.00 3.52 -6.20
CA ILE A 94 -3.18 4.60 -5.24
C ILE A 94 -2.56 4.18 -3.92
N SER A 95 -1.90 5.10 -3.23
CA SER A 95 -1.26 4.84 -1.94
C SER A 95 -1.60 5.93 -0.95
N GLY A 96 -1.63 5.54 0.32
CA GLY A 96 -1.93 6.41 1.45
C GLY A 96 -1.75 5.65 2.76
N THR A 97 -2.04 6.30 3.87
CA THR A 97 -2.05 5.66 5.19
C THR A 97 -3.28 4.77 5.36
N THR A 98 -3.24 3.85 6.33
CA THR A 98 -4.38 2.98 6.67
C THR A 98 -5.57 3.80 7.19
N GLU A 99 -5.32 4.94 7.85
CA GLU A 99 -6.38 5.88 8.25
C GLU A 99 -7.15 6.44 7.03
N GLU A 100 -6.47 6.64 5.90
CA GLU A 100 -7.05 7.12 4.65
C GLU A 100 -7.74 6.01 3.85
N LEU A 101 -7.72 4.75 4.32
CA LEU A 101 -8.27 3.60 3.60
C LEU A 101 -9.70 3.80 3.05
N PRO A 102 -10.68 4.36 3.81
CA PRO A 102 -12.01 4.61 3.26
C PRO A 102 -12.00 5.54 2.05
N GLU A 103 -11.14 6.56 2.06
CA GLU A 103 -10.99 7.49 0.94
C GLU A 103 -10.29 6.84 -0.25
N LEU A 104 -9.28 6.01 0.00
CA LEU A 104 -8.59 5.22 -1.03
C LEU A 104 -9.56 4.26 -1.74
N ILE A 105 -10.43 3.58 -0.98
CA ILE A 105 -11.48 2.71 -1.52
C ILE A 105 -12.45 3.51 -2.38
N GLU A 106 -12.96 4.65 -1.89
CA GLU A 106 -13.91 5.48 -2.65
C GLU A 106 -13.31 6.05 -3.94
N LYS A 107 -12.04 6.51 -3.90
CA LYS A 107 -11.33 6.94 -5.10
C LYS A 107 -11.18 5.80 -6.12
N SER A 108 -10.81 4.61 -5.65
CA SER A 108 -10.65 3.42 -6.49
C SER A 108 -11.97 2.99 -7.13
N LYS A 109 -13.07 2.96 -6.36
CA LYS A 109 -14.44 2.69 -6.88
C LYS A 109 -14.81 3.64 -8.00
N ARG A 110 -14.57 4.95 -7.82
CA ARG A 110 -14.88 5.96 -8.84
C ARG A 110 -14.05 5.78 -10.10
N MET A 111 -12.76 5.47 -9.97
CA MET A 111 -11.89 5.19 -11.12
C MET A 111 -12.35 3.97 -11.90
N VAL A 112 -12.66 2.87 -11.20
CA VAL A 112 -13.20 1.64 -11.81
C VAL A 112 -14.54 1.89 -12.48
N SER A 113 -15.47 2.58 -11.82
CA SER A 113 -16.80 2.87 -12.38
C SER A 113 -16.71 3.72 -13.65
N LYS A 114 -15.88 4.77 -13.66
CA LYS A 114 -15.65 5.59 -14.85
C LYS A 114 -15.02 4.79 -15.98
N PHE A 115 -14.08 3.89 -15.67
CA PHE A 115 -13.49 3.01 -16.68
C PHE A 115 -14.55 2.11 -17.32
N ILE A 116 -15.43 1.51 -16.51
CA ILE A 116 -16.52 0.67 -16.99
C ILE A 116 -17.50 1.48 -17.85
N GLU A 117 -17.91 2.67 -17.42
CA GLU A 117 -18.80 3.56 -18.17
C GLU A 117 -18.24 3.90 -19.55
N ILE A 118 -16.98 4.34 -19.59
CA ILE A 118 -16.27 4.62 -20.85
C ILE A 118 -16.25 3.37 -21.73
N ASN A 119 -16.00 2.19 -21.15
CA ASN A 119 -15.96 0.96 -21.91
C ASN A 119 -17.31 0.52 -22.46
N SER A 120 -18.40 0.64 -21.70
CA SER A 120 -19.75 0.31 -22.17
C SER A 120 -20.13 1.16 -23.37
N ASN A 121 -19.82 2.46 -23.34
CA ASN A 121 -20.07 3.40 -24.44
C ASN A 121 -19.29 3.10 -25.74
N TYR A 122 -18.22 2.29 -25.69
CA TYR A 122 -17.48 1.87 -26.88
C TYR A 122 -17.96 0.54 -27.47
N ASN A 123 -18.79 -0.21 -26.74
CA ASN A 123 -19.30 -1.52 -27.15
C ASN A 123 -20.77 -1.49 -27.65
N GLU A 124 -21.49 -0.37 -27.44
CA GLU A 124 -22.74 -0.03 -28.15
C GLU A 124 -22.45 0.50 -29.57
#